data_AF-A0A1Y4W2P6-F1
#
_entry.id   AF-A0A1Y4W2P6-F1
#
_cell.length_a   1.000
_cell.length_b   1.000
_cell.length_c   1.000
_cell.angle_alpha   90.00
_cell.angle_beta   90.00
_cell.angle_gamma   90.00
#
_symmetry.space_group_name_H-M   'P 1'
#
loop_
_entity.id
_entity.type
_entity.pdbx_description
1 polymer ?
#
loop_
_entity_poly.entity_id
_entity_poly.type
_entity_poly.pdbx_seq_one_letter_code
_entity_poly.pdbx_strand_id
1 'polypeptide(L)'
;MNDYMRALHQRFYQEPDFSELEEDIENTRQEVRDCLDKLQRRRLMHLVDSQNLLKEEISQASFTAGFKLAWGLSKGLEADGLYSFDEEETERVCRQMREEE
;
A
#
# COMPACT_ATOMS: atom_id res chain seq x y z
N MET A 1 -17.82 -12.08 1.37
CA MET A 1 -17.18 -10.85 1.87
C MET A 1 -15.77 -10.76 1.31
N ASN A 2 -15.51 -10.10 0.18
CA ASN A 2 -16.41 -9.73 -0.90
C ASN A 2 -15.53 -9.63 -2.17
N ASP A 3 -15.93 -10.24 -3.29
CA ASP A 3 -15.17 -10.18 -4.56
C ASP A 3 -14.89 -8.73 -4.97
N TYR A 4 -15.77 -7.81 -4.55
CA TYR A 4 -15.61 -6.36 -4.66
C TYR A 4 -14.32 -5.81 -4.00
N MET A 5 -14.00 -6.19 -2.75
CA MET A 5 -12.78 -5.69 -2.08
C MET A 5 -11.52 -6.23 -2.75
N ARG A 6 -11.59 -7.46 -3.27
CA ARG A 6 -10.50 -8.06 -4.04
C ARG A 6 -10.30 -7.34 -5.37
N ALA A 7 -11.38 -7.02 -6.08
CA ALA A 7 -11.34 -6.28 -7.34
C ALA A 7 -10.76 -4.87 -7.16
N LEU A 8 -11.16 -4.16 -6.10
CA LEU A 8 -10.57 -2.86 -5.76
C LEU A 8 -9.07 -2.97 -5.44
N HIS A 9 -8.68 -3.96 -4.64
CA HIS A 9 -7.27 -4.18 -4.33
C HIS A 9 -6.46 -4.44 -5.60
N GLN A 10 -6.90 -5.34 -6.48
CA GLN A 10 -6.20 -5.62 -7.75
C GLN A 10 -6.11 -4.41 -8.69
N ARG A 11 -7.09 -3.50 -8.63
CA ARG A 11 -7.12 -2.31 -9.48
C ARG A 11 -6.17 -1.21 -9.02
N PHE A 12 -5.99 -1.04 -7.70
CA PHE A 12 -5.21 0.07 -7.12
C PHE A 12 -3.87 -0.36 -6.53
N TYR A 13 -3.69 -1.63 -6.22
CA TYR A 13 -2.46 -2.19 -5.71
C TYR A 13 -1.80 -3.04 -6.79
N GLN A 14 -0.63 -2.57 -7.23
CA GLN A 14 0.33 -3.38 -7.97
C GLN A 14 1.46 -3.69 -7.02
N GLU A 15 1.74 -4.99 -6.82
CA GLU A 15 2.84 -5.44 -5.99
C GLU A 15 4.16 -4.90 -6.56
N PRO A 16 4.91 -4.09 -5.80
CA PRO A 16 6.19 -3.60 -6.26
C PRO A 16 7.20 -4.75 -6.29
N ASP A 17 8.12 -4.72 -7.25
CA ASP A 17 9.24 -5.65 -7.26
C ASP A 17 10.28 -5.21 -6.23
N PHE A 18 10.53 -6.07 -5.25
CA PHE A 18 11.51 -5.87 -4.19
C PHE A 18 12.67 -6.86 -4.28
N SER A 19 12.79 -7.64 -5.36
CA SER A 19 13.74 -8.75 -5.46
C SER A 19 15.19 -8.32 -5.21
N GLU A 20 15.62 -7.18 -5.77
CA GLU A 20 16.97 -6.62 -5.56
C GLU A 20 17.21 -6.24 -4.09
N LEU A 21 16.21 -5.60 -3.47
CA LEU A 21 16.29 -5.20 -2.07
C LEU A 21 16.30 -6.41 -1.12
N GLU A 22 15.52 -7.45 -1.43
CA GLU A 22 15.51 -8.71 -0.68
C GLU A 22 16.87 -9.41 -0.76
N GLU A 23 17.47 -9.45 -1.95
CA GLU A 23 18.82 -9.99 -2.17
C GLU A 23 19.87 -9.21 -1.37
N ASP A 24 19.84 -7.87 -1.43
CA ASP A 24 20.76 -7.00 -0.68
C ASP A 24 20.64 -7.20 0.84
N ILE A 25 19.41 -7.33 1.35
CA ILE A 25 19.14 -7.59 2.76
C ILE A 25 19.74 -8.93 3.19
N GLU A 26 19.52 -10.00 2.41
CA GLU A 26 20.03 -11.33 2.76
C GLU A 26 21.56 -11.41 2.66
N ASN A 27 22.15 -10.81 1.62
CA ASN A 27 23.59 -10.70 1.47
C ASN A 27 24.22 -9.99 2.68
N THR A 28 23.70 -8.81 3.03
CA THR A 28 24.17 -8.04 4.19
C THR A 28 23.97 -8.81 5.50
N ARG A 29 22.85 -9.51 5.65
CA ARG A 29 22.56 -10.33 6.84
C ARG A 29 23.60 -11.44 6.99
N GLN A 30 24.03 -12.06 5.89
CA GLN A 30 25.03 -13.12 5.91
C GLN A 30 26.42 -12.57 6.28
N GLU A 31 26.86 -11.45 5.70
CA GLU A 31 28.11 -10.78 6.07
C GLU A 31 28.18 -10.44 7.56
N VAL A 32 27.08 -9.89 8.09
CA VAL A 32 26.96 -9.54 9.51
C VAL A 32 26.96 -10.77 10.40
N ARG A 33 26.34 -11.88 9.97
CA ARG A 33 26.42 -13.16 10.69
C ARG A 33 27.86 -13.63 10.77
N ASP A 34 28.63 -13.55 9.70
CA ASP A 34 29.99 -14.08 9.70
C ASP A 34 30.96 -13.25 10.57
N CYS A 35 30.67 -11.96 10.75
CA CYS A 35 31.49 -11.05 11.56
C CYS A 35 31.18 -11.04 13.07
N LEU A 36 29.93 -11.29 13.48
CA LEU A 36 29.48 -11.09 14.86
C LEU A 36 29.45 -12.37 15.70
N ASP A 37 29.67 -12.24 17.02
CA ASP A 37 29.49 -13.33 17.98
C ASP A 37 27.99 -13.57 18.31
N LYS A 38 27.69 -14.68 19.01
CA LYS A 38 26.32 -15.09 19.33
C LYS A 38 25.52 -14.06 20.14
N LEU A 39 26.16 -13.37 21.10
CA LEU A 39 25.49 -12.38 21.94
C LEU A 39 25.23 -11.08 21.15
N GLN A 40 26.19 -10.66 20.34
CA GLN A 40 26.05 -9.52 19.43
C GLN A 40 24.93 -9.75 18.42
N ARG A 41 24.87 -10.94 17.79
CA ARG A 41 23.77 -11.32 16.87
C ARG A 41 22.40 -11.22 17.54
N ARG A 42 22.26 -11.69 18.78
CA ARG A 42 20.98 -11.61 19.52
C ARG A 42 20.55 -10.16 19.76
N ARG A 43 21.48 -9.28 20.13
CA ARG A 43 21.20 -7.86 20.34
C ARG A 43 20.81 -7.16 19.04
N LEU A 44 21.51 -7.47 17.95
CA LEU A 44 21.20 -6.92 16.63
C LEU A 44 19.81 -7.37 16.16
N MET A 45 19.47 -8.66 16.28
CA MET A 45 18.13 -9.16 15.95
C MET A 45 17.05 -8.41 16.74
N HIS A 46 17.23 -8.27 18.05
CA HIS A 46 16.28 -7.52 18.88
C HIS A 46 16.13 -6.06 18.44
N LEU A 47 17.22 -5.39 18.04
CA LEU A 47 17.18 -4.02 17.52
C LEU A 47 16.40 -3.96 16.20
N VAL A 48 16.69 -4.86 15.27
CA VAL A 48 16.02 -4.94 13.96
C VAL A 48 14.52 -5.23 14.14
N ASP A 49 14.17 -6.17 15.01
CA ASP A 49 12.76 -6.50 15.31
C ASP A 49 12.03 -5.29 15.91
N SER A 50 12.67 -4.57 16.84
CA SER A 50 12.09 -3.36 17.44
C SER A 50 11.90 -2.24 16.40
N GLN A 51 12.84 -2.09 15.46
CA GLN A 51 12.73 -1.12 14.37
C GLN A 51 11.63 -1.50 13.38
N ASN A 52 11.49 -2.78 13.04
CA ASN A 52 10.43 -3.26 12.16
C ASN A 52 9.06 -3.02 12.77
N LEU A 53 8.89 -3.37 14.06
CA LEU A 53 7.64 -3.10 14.77
C LEU A 53 7.31 -1.60 14.80
N LEU A 54 8.29 -0.72 15.04
CA LEU A 54 8.08 0.72 15.00
C LEU A 54 7.63 1.20 13.61
N LYS A 55 8.22 0.69 12.54
CA LYS A 55 7.82 1.03 11.16
C LYS A 55 6.39 0.57 10.86
N GLU A 56 6.01 -0.62 11.31
CA GLU A 56 4.65 -1.15 11.17
C GLU A 56 3.63 -0.26 11.89
N GLU A 57 3.89 0.11 13.14
CA GLU A 57 3.02 0.98 13.93
C GLU A 57 2.86 2.37 13.28
N ILE A 58 3.95 2.96 12.78
CA ILE A 58 3.91 4.24 12.06
C ILE A 58 3.12 4.12 10.75
N SER A 59 3.35 3.05 9.98
CA SER A 59 2.62 2.75 8.75
C SER A 59 1.12 2.64 9.02
N GLN A 60 0.72 1.87 10.05
CA GLN A 60 -0.67 1.71 10.43
C GLN A 60 -1.31 3.01 10.92
N ALA A 61 -0.61 3.79 11.73
CA ALA A 61 -1.09 5.08 12.22
C ALA A 61 -1.29 6.08 11.07
N SER A 62 -0.33 6.18 10.15
CA SER A 62 -0.41 7.06 8.99
C SER A 62 -1.50 6.64 8.01
N PHE A 63 -1.62 5.34 7.72
CA PHE A 63 -2.72 4.78 6.93
C PHE A 63 -4.08 5.11 7.56
N THR A 64 -4.25 4.89 8.86
CA THR A 64 -5.51 5.15 9.56
C THR A 64 -5.88 6.64 9.51
N ALA A 65 -4.90 7.52 9.71
CA ALA A 65 -5.11 8.97 9.60
C ALA A 65 -5.48 9.38 8.18
N GLY A 66 -4.74 8.90 7.17
CA GLY A 66 -5.01 9.16 5.76
C GLY A 66 -6.37 8.64 5.31
N PHE A 67 -6.76 7.44 5.74
CA PHE A 67 -8.07 6.85 5.47
C PHE A 67 -9.20 7.70 6.08
N LYS A 68 -9.07 8.10 7.35
CA LYS A 68 -10.07 8.97 8.00
C LYS A 68 -10.21 10.31 7.27
N LEU A 69 -9.10 10.89 6.82
CA LEU A 69 -9.11 12.12 6.04
C LEU A 69 -9.82 11.92 4.68
N ALA A 70 -9.42 10.91 3.91
CA ALA A 70 -10.04 10.61 2.62
C ALA A 70 -11.54 10.32 2.75
N TRP A 71 -11.94 9.58 3.80
CA TRP A 71 -13.34 9.32 4.10
C TRP A 71 -14.11 10.62 4.43
N GLY A 72 -13.53 11.50 5.25
CA GLY A 72 -14.11 12.81 5.55
C GLY A 72 -14.27 13.69 4.31
N LEU A 73 -13.28 13.72 3.43
CA LEU A 73 -13.34 14.44 2.16
C LEU A 73 -14.41 13.86 1.23
N SER A 74 -14.50 12.53 1.11
CA SER A 74 -15.55 11.86 0.33
C SER A 74 -16.94 12.26 0.83
N LYS A 75 -17.16 12.22 2.14
CA LYS A 75 -18.43 12.64 2.75
C LYS A 75 -18.74 14.13 2.54
N GLY A 76 -17.71 14.98 2.53
CA GLY A 76 -17.85 16.39 2.19
C GLY A 76 -18.27 16.62 0.74
N LEU A 77 -17.69 15.87 -0.20
CA LEU A 77 -18.04 15.94 -1.63
C LEU A 77 -19.44 15.37 -1.92
N GLU A 78 -19.84 14.31 -1.22
CA GLU A 78 -21.20 13.75 -1.32
C GLU A 78 -22.29 14.80 -0.99
N ALA A 79 -21.99 15.79 -0.14
CA ALA A 79 -22.92 16.85 0.24
C ALA A 79 -23.14 17.91 -0.86
N ASP A 80 -22.18 18.08 -1.79
CA ASP A 80 -22.28 18.97 -2.96
C ASP A 80 -22.87 18.25 -4.21
N GLY A 81 -23.25 16.99 -4.07
CA GLY A 81 -23.73 16.11 -5.15
C GLY A 81 -22.67 15.09 -5.55
N LEU A 82 -23.02 13.80 -5.48
CA LEU A 82 -22.07 12.71 -5.72
C LEU A 82 -21.56 12.70 -7.16
N TYR A 83 -20.24 12.65 -7.30
CA TYR A 83 -19.59 12.19 -8.51
C TYR A 83 -19.84 10.67 -8.68
N SER A 84 -20.48 10.28 -9.78
CA SER A 84 -20.78 8.88 -10.13
C SER A 84 -19.78 8.36 -11.17
N PHE A 85 -18.97 7.38 -10.78
CA PHE A 85 -17.99 6.75 -11.68
C PHE A 85 -18.66 6.02 -12.85
N ASP A 86 -19.84 5.42 -12.61
CA ASP A 86 -20.63 4.76 -13.65
C ASP A 86 -21.20 5.77 -14.65
N GLU A 87 -21.53 7.00 -14.22
CA GLU A 87 -21.94 8.07 -15.14
C GLU A 87 -20.78 8.52 -16.04
N GLU A 88 -19.55 8.61 -15.53
CA GLU A 88 -18.41 9.01 -16.36
C GLU A 88 -18.01 7.92 -17.38
N GLU A 89 -18.01 6.65 -16.98
CA GLU A 89 -17.74 5.55 -17.92
C GLU A 89 -18.86 5.40 -18.95
N THR A 90 -20.13 5.56 -18.56
CA THR A 90 -21.24 5.58 -19.52
C THR A 90 -21.17 6.78 -20.47
N GLU A 91 -20.78 7.97 -19.99
CA GLU A 91 -20.52 9.13 -20.84
C GLU A 91 -19.35 8.92 -21.81
N ARG A 92 -18.25 8.29 -21.37
CA ARG A 92 -17.13 7.96 -22.25
C ARG A 92 -17.53 7.01 -23.36
N VAL A 93 -18.26 5.95 -23.03
CA VAL A 93 -18.79 4.99 -24.01
C VAL A 93 -19.74 5.69 -24.98
N CYS A 94 -20.64 6.55 -24.48
CA CYS A 94 -21.56 7.33 -25.32
C CYS A 94 -20.85 8.33 -26.23
N ARG A 95 -19.72 8.90 -25.81
CA ARG A 95 -18.88 9.79 -26.64
C ARG A 95 -18.18 9.02 -27.75
N GLN A 96 -17.57 7.88 -27.41
CA GLN A 96 -16.89 7.02 -28.39
C GLN A 96 -17.85 6.50 -29.48
N MET A 97 -19.06 6.08 -29.09
CA MET A 97 -20.08 5.66 -30.05
C MET A 97 -20.55 6.78 -30.99
N ARG A 98 -20.38 8.05 -30.60
CA ARG A 98 -20.79 9.22 -31.38
C ARG A 98 -19.69 9.72 -32.34
N GLU A 99 -18.45 9.27 -32.14
CA GLU A 99 -17.29 9.60 -32.98
C GLU A 99 -17.03 8.52 -34.06
N GLU A 100 -17.69 7.36 -33.95
CA GLU A 100 -17.63 6.26 -34.94
C GLU A 100 -18.77 6.30 -36.01
N GLU A 101 -19.65 7.32 -35.99
CA GLU A 101 -20.63 7.66 -37.05
C GLU A 101 -20.14 8.81 -37.94
#